data_AF-A0A660NGM0-F1
#
_entry.id   AF-A0A660NGM0-F1
#
_cell.length_a   1.000
_cell.length_b   1.000
_cell.length_c   1.000
_cell.angle_alpha   90.00
_cell.angle_beta   90.00
_cell.angle_gamma   90.00
#
_symmetry.space_group_name_H-M   'P 1'
#
loop_
_entity.id
_entity.type
_entity.pdbx_description
1 polymer ?
#
loop_
_entity_poly.entity_id
_entity_poly.type
_entity_poly.pdbx_seq_one_letter_code
_entity_poly.pdbx_strand_id
1 'polypeptide(L)'
;MLGMKTWFLPSLLAAPVAALLSLAAAGTLAAEHDEVRNAVTAGRFRPLAEILQTVQRKHAGNVLDVELDRNDKGRHVYEVRLLDESGRRREIHIDAVTGEEVRRETGPLLADLPKLLRKVLKQHPGRVVDVDLERGRQGREIYHVRVLQENGQVRGLFVDASTGELVSDIGVFVPTPGMKQLPDLLESLLRRYSGTVLEVELKYDRDEQPVYEIDLRLPNDSLIELTLDPVTGRVLSEEEIEVR
;
A
#
# COMPACT_ATOMS: atom_id res chain seq x y z
N MET A 1 -40.70 -44.90 8.16
CA MET A 1 -41.91 -44.08 7.91
C MET A 1 -41.42 -42.75 7.33
N LEU A 2 -41.41 -42.63 6.00
CA LEU A 2 -42.47 -42.06 5.15
C LEU A 2 -42.40 -40.52 5.04
N GLY A 3 -42.08 -40.03 3.83
CA GLY A 3 -42.97 -39.10 3.11
C GLY A 3 -42.62 -37.60 3.02
N MET A 4 -41.83 -37.24 1.99
CA MET A 4 -42.00 -36.18 0.96
C MET A 4 -43.03 -35.03 1.10
N LYS A 5 -42.61 -33.79 0.71
CA LYS A 5 -43.22 -32.88 -0.32
C LYS A 5 -42.43 -31.53 -0.38
N THR A 6 -41.61 -31.20 -1.39
CA THR A 6 -41.88 -30.54 -2.70
C THR A 6 -42.83 -29.34 -2.62
N TRP A 7 -42.70 -28.18 -3.26
CA TRP A 7 -41.77 -27.50 -4.20
C TRP A 7 -42.31 -26.04 -4.30
N PHE A 8 -41.54 -25.00 -4.66
CA PHE A 8 -41.92 -23.91 -5.60
C PHE A 8 -40.83 -22.83 -5.63
N LEU A 9 -40.15 -22.71 -6.78
CA LEU A 9 -39.61 -21.45 -7.29
C LEU A 9 -40.70 -20.82 -8.18
N PRO A 10 -40.81 -19.48 -8.23
CA PRO A 10 -40.23 -18.80 -9.38
C PRO A 10 -39.59 -17.44 -9.08
N SER A 11 -38.65 -17.08 -9.95
CA SER A 11 -37.95 -15.82 -10.13
C SER A 11 -38.86 -14.61 -10.37
N LEU A 12 -38.44 -13.40 -10.00
CA LEU A 12 -38.42 -12.23 -10.91
C LEU A 12 -37.62 -11.02 -10.37
N LEU A 13 -36.51 -10.73 -11.08
CA LEU A 13 -36.00 -9.41 -11.52
C LEU A 13 -36.00 -8.20 -10.57
N ALA A 14 -34.79 -7.81 -10.12
CA ALA A 14 -34.29 -6.42 -10.21
C ALA A 14 -32.75 -6.43 -10.18
N ALA A 15 -32.13 -6.10 -11.30
CA ALA A 15 -30.71 -5.74 -11.44
C ALA A 15 -30.61 -4.21 -11.66
N PRO A 16 -29.41 -3.60 -11.71
CA PRO A 16 -28.37 -3.53 -10.68
C PRO A 16 -27.95 -2.06 -10.44
N VAL A 17 -27.83 -1.60 -9.19
CA VAL A 17 -27.14 -0.32 -8.87
C VAL A 17 -25.72 -0.64 -8.40
N ALA A 18 -24.92 -1.24 -9.29
CA ALA A 18 -23.52 -1.59 -9.03
C ALA A 18 -22.65 -1.33 -10.27
N ALA A 19 -22.86 -0.18 -10.94
CA ALA A 19 -22.17 0.16 -12.18
C ALA A 19 -21.45 1.52 -12.16
N LEU A 20 -21.39 2.22 -11.03
CA LEU A 20 -20.78 3.57 -10.95
C LEU A 20 -19.41 3.64 -10.26
N LEU A 21 -18.93 2.55 -9.62
CA LEU A 21 -17.57 2.49 -9.06
C LEU A 21 -16.58 1.67 -9.92
N SER A 22 -17.07 0.84 -10.85
CA SER A 22 -16.22 0.11 -11.79
C SER A 22 -15.67 0.99 -12.93
N LEU A 23 -16.26 2.16 -13.17
CA LEU A 23 -15.89 3.02 -14.30
C LEU A 23 -14.64 3.88 -14.02
N ALA A 24 -14.34 4.17 -12.75
CA ALA A 24 -13.15 4.95 -12.38
C ALA A 24 -11.87 4.11 -12.47
N ALA A 25 -11.87 2.88 -11.94
CA ALA A 25 -10.72 1.96 -12.03
C ALA A 25 -10.50 1.45 -13.47
N ALA A 26 -11.58 1.24 -14.24
CA ALA A 26 -11.46 0.93 -15.66
C ALA A 26 -10.93 2.14 -16.47
N GLY A 27 -11.32 3.37 -16.08
CA GLY A 27 -10.85 4.61 -16.71
C GLY A 27 -9.37 4.90 -16.49
N THR A 28 -8.83 4.65 -15.29
CA THR A 28 -7.40 4.83 -14.99
C THR A 28 -6.54 3.79 -15.71
N LEU A 29 -6.95 2.51 -15.68
CA LEU A 29 -6.24 1.44 -16.41
C LEU A 29 -6.31 1.63 -17.93
N ALA A 30 -7.45 2.09 -18.45
CA ALA A 30 -7.58 2.42 -19.87
C ALA A 30 -6.70 3.62 -20.26
N ALA A 31 -6.63 4.65 -19.43
CA ALA A 31 -5.79 5.83 -19.67
C ALA A 31 -4.30 5.50 -19.66
N GLU A 32 -3.83 4.67 -18.72
CA GLU A 32 -2.44 4.18 -18.68
C GLU A 32 -2.11 3.35 -19.93
N HIS A 33 -3.01 2.45 -20.33
CA HIS A 33 -2.81 1.62 -21.52
C HIS A 33 -2.79 2.45 -22.81
N ASP A 34 -3.62 3.49 -22.91
CA ASP A 34 -3.61 4.43 -24.03
C ASP A 34 -2.33 5.29 -24.04
N GLU A 35 -1.82 5.72 -22.89
CA GLU A 35 -0.55 6.43 -22.77
C GLU A 35 0.62 5.58 -23.30
N VAL A 36 0.69 4.30 -22.90
CA VAL A 36 1.71 3.36 -23.35
C VAL A 36 1.63 3.14 -24.85
N ARG A 37 0.42 2.91 -25.39
CA ARG A 37 0.22 2.76 -26.84
C ARG A 37 0.68 4.01 -27.59
N ASN A 38 0.31 5.19 -27.12
CA ASN A 38 0.70 6.45 -27.71
C ASN A 38 2.23 6.66 -27.66
N ALA A 39 2.88 6.25 -26.56
CA ALA A 39 4.33 6.33 -26.44
C ALA A 39 5.06 5.40 -27.42
N VAL A 40 4.55 4.19 -27.68
CA VAL A 40 5.08 3.29 -28.70
C VAL A 40 4.83 3.86 -30.11
N THR A 41 3.61 4.30 -30.41
CA THR A 41 3.27 4.89 -31.74
C THR A 41 4.07 6.16 -32.04
N ALA A 42 4.37 6.97 -31.02
CA ALA A 42 5.21 8.15 -31.14
C ALA A 42 6.72 7.85 -31.19
N GLY A 43 7.12 6.57 -31.14
CA GLY A 43 8.53 6.15 -31.15
C GLY A 43 9.31 6.50 -29.88
N ARG A 44 8.62 6.85 -28.78
CA ARG A 44 9.25 7.10 -27.49
C ARG A 44 9.62 5.80 -26.79
N PHE A 45 8.82 4.75 -26.95
CA PHE A 45 9.11 3.40 -26.47
C PHE A 45 9.26 2.42 -27.63
N ARG A 46 10.11 1.42 -27.43
CA ARG A 46 10.30 0.30 -28.36
C ARG A 46 9.05 -0.58 -28.35
N PRO A 47 8.55 -1.02 -29.52
CA PRO A 47 7.45 -1.96 -29.59
C PRO A 47 7.76 -3.26 -28.84
N LEU A 48 6.77 -3.79 -28.12
CA LEU A 48 6.89 -5.05 -27.38
C LEU A 48 7.45 -6.19 -28.26
N ALA A 49 7.07 -6.24 -29.54
CA ALA A 49 7.58 -7.23 -30.48
C ALA A 49 9.11 -7.17 -30.67
N GLU A 50 9.71 -5.96 -30.70
CA GLU A 50 11.15 -5.77 -30.80
C GLU A 50 11.87 -6.18 -29.52
N ILE A 51 11.25 -5.90 -28.36
CA ILE A 51 11.74 -6.31 -27.05
C ILE A 51 11.78 -7.83 -26.94
N LEU A 52 10.68 -8.50 -27.30
CA LEU A 52 10.57 -9.96 -27.30
C LEU A 52 11.60 -10.61 -28.23
N GLN A 53 11.83 -10.06 -29.43
CA GLN A 53 12.89 -10.55 -30.31
C GLN A 53 14.29 -10.38 -29.70
N THR A 54 14.54 -9.27 -29.00
CA THR A 54 15.84 -9.02 -28.37
C THR A 54 16.08 -9.98 -27.21
N VAL A 55 15.06 -10.24 -26.39
CA VAL A 55 15.14 -11.20 -25.29
C VAL A 55 15.33 -12.63 -25.80
N GLN A 56 14.52 -13.07 -26.76
CA GLN A 56 14.61 -14.45 -27.30
C GLN A 56 15.93 -14.73 -28.03
N ARG A 57 16.59 -13.71 -28.59
CA ARG A 57 17.94 -13.85 -29.18
C ARG A 57 19.04 -14.08 -28.13
N LYS A 58 18.88 -13.53 -26.93
CA LYS A 58 19.92 -13.55 -25.88
C LYS A 58 19.66 -14.62 -24.81
N HIS A 59 18.41 -14.98 -24.59
CA HIS A 59 17.99 -15.84 -23.48
C HIS A 59 17.19 -17.02 -23.98
N ALA A 60 17.59 -18.22 -23.57
CA ALA A 60 16.79 -19.43 -23.76
C ALA A 60 15.63 -19.49 -22.75
N GLY A 61 14.49 -20.00 -23.18
CA GLY A 61 13.29 -20.18 -22.37
C GLY A 61 12.04 -19.61 -23.02
N ASN A 62 10.89 -19.98 -22.48
CA ASN A 62 9.59 -19.49 -22.93
C ASN A 62 9.23 -18.21 -22.19
N VAL A 63 8.72 -17.21 -22.90
CA VAL A 63 8.16 -16.01 -22.28
C VAL A 63 6.84 -16.39 -21.61
N LEU A 64 6.77 -16.17 -20.30
CA LEU A 64 5.55 -16.37 -19.53
C LEU A 64 4.71 -15.11 -19.50
N ASP A 65 5.37 -13.96 -19.35
CA ASP A 65 4.69 -12.70 -19.07
C ASP A 65 5.60 -11.50 -19.41
N VAL A 66 4.97 -10.37 -19.73
CA VAL A 66 5.65 -9.09 -19.92
C VAL A 66 4.83 -7.96 -19.32
N GLU A 67 5.45 -7.23 -18.41
CA GLU A 67 4.89 -6.03 -17.78
C GLU A 67 5.74 -4.80 -18.16
N LEU A 68 5.11 -3.63 -18.25
CA LEU A 68 5.81 -2.35 -18.35
C LEU A 68 5.65 -1.63 -17.02
N ASP A 69 6.77 -1.39 -16.32
CA ASP A 69 6.79 -0.73 -15.03
C ASP A 69 7.73 0.49 -15.05
N ARG A 70 7.70 1.29 -13.98
CA ARG A 70 8.68 2.32 -13.69
C ARG A 70 9.63 1.83 -12.62
N ASN A 71 10.93 1.86 -12.91
CA ASN A 71 11.94 1.61 -11.87
C ASN A 71 12.02 2.77 -10.87
N ASP A 72 12.82 2.59 -9.82
CA ASP A 72 13.00 3.54 -8.72
C ASP A 72 13.45 4.96 -9.15
N LYS A 73 14.01 5.10 -10.35
CA LYS A 73 14.42 6.39 -10.94
C LYS A 73 13.38 6.95 -11.90
N GLY A 74 12.18 6.38 -11.92
CA GLY A 74 11.07 6.76 -12.79
C GLY A 74 11.24 6.38 -14.27
N ARG A 75 12.23 5.54 -14.62
CA ARG A 75 12.41 5.10 -16.01
C ARG A 75 11.46 3.95 -16.33
N HIS A 76 10.86 3.99 -17.51
CA HIS A 76 10.02 2.91 -18.02
C HIS A 76 10.88 1.70 -18.44
N VAL A 77 10.54 0.52 -17.94
CA VAL A 77 11.28 -0.73 -18.12
C VAL A 77 10.29 -1.86 -18.40
N TYR A 78 10.58 -2.66 -19.43
CA TYR A 78 9.88 -3.93 -19.66
C TYR A 78 10.46 -5.01 -18.75
N GLU A 79 9.63 -5.61 -17.91
CA GLU A 79 9.96 -6.81 -17.14
C GLU A 79 9.47 -8.05 -17.89
N VAL A 80 10.41 -8.84 -18.40
CA VAL A 80 10.13 -10.07 -19.16
C VAL A 80 10.41 -11.29 -18.30
N ARG A 81 9.36 -12.04 -17.95
CA ARG A 81 9.46 -13.27 -17.16
C ARG A 81 9.61 -14.47 -18.09
N LEU A 82 10.69 -15.22 -17.92
CA LEU A 82 11.05 -16.39 -18.70
C LEU A 82 10.97 -17.66 -17.86
N LEU A 83 10.60 -18.77 -18.49
CA LEU A 83 10.73 -20.12 -17.94
C LEU A 83 11.80 -20.88 -18.72
N ASP A 84 12.88 -21.28 -18.06
CA ASP A 84 13.90 -22.12 -18.69
C ASP A 84 13.46 -23.59 -18.78
N GLU A 85 14.20 -24.40 -19.55
CA GLU A 85 13.90 -25.83 -19.75
C GLU A 85 13.97 -26.66 -18.46
N SER A 86 14.67 -26.17 -17.44
CA SER A 86 14.73 -26.78 -16.12
C SER A 86 13.55 -26.39 -15.22
N GLY A 87 12.60 -25.60 -15.73
CA GLY A 87 11.44 -25.10 -14.99
C GLY A 87 11.77 -23.94 -14.05
N ARG A 88 12.95 -23.32 -14.16
CA ARG A 88 13.31 -22.16 -13.34
C ARG A 88 12.82 -20.88 -14.01
N ARG A 89 12.15 -20.04 -13.21
CA ARG A 89 11.73 -18.71 -13.63
C ARG A 89 12.92 -17.75 -13.56
N ARG A 90 13.08 -16.93 -14.59
CA ARG A 90 14.04 -15.82 -14.66
C ARG A 90 13.33 -14.55 -15.08
N GLU A 91 13.85 -13.41 -14.68
CA GLU A 91 13.28 -12.10 -14.98
C GLU A 91 14.36 -11.24 -15.62
N ILE A 92 14.05 -10.68 -16.79
CA ILE A 92 14.95 -9.85 -17.59
C ILE A 92 14.33 -8.46 -17.71
N HIS A 93 15.13 -7.42 -17.48
CA HIS A 93 14.67 -6.04 -17.53
C HIS A 93 15.23 -5.35 -18.77
N ILE A 94 14.37 -4.71 -19.56
CA ILE A 94 14.77 -4.04 -20.79
C ILE A 94 14.32 -2.58 -20.74
N ASP A 95 15.22 -1.63 -20.95
CA ASP A 95 14.87 -0.20 -21.01
C ASP A 95 13.88 0.06 -22.16
N ALA A 96 12.75 0.69 -21.85
CA ALA A 96 11.68 0.85 -22.83
C ALA A 96 12.06 1.80 -23.98
N VAL A 97 13.01 2.71 -23.79
CA VAL A 97 13.45 3.69 -24.80
C VAL A 97 14.57 3.11 -25.67
N THR A 98 15.60 2.55 -25.03
CA THR A 98 16.79 2.07 -25.76
C THR A 98 16.62 0.65 -26.29
N GLY A 99 15.80 -0.18 -25.64
CA GLY A 99 15.69 -1.61 -25.91
C GLY A 99 16.87 -2.42 -25.38
N GLU A 100 17.74 -1.82 -24.57
CA GLU A 100 18.89 -2.49 -23.99
C GLU A 100 18.53 -3.20 -22.69
N GLU A 101 19.14 -4.36 -22.48
CA GLU A 101 19.00 -5.07 -21.21
C GLU A 101 19.69 -4.29 -20.10
N VAL A 102 18.91 -3.95 -19.08
CA VAL A 102 19.40 -3.29 -17.89
C VAL A 102 19.40 -4.32 -16.76
N ARG A 103 20.35 -4.20 -15.83
CA ARG A 103 20.18 -4.91 -14.57
C ARG A 103 18.92 -4.39 -13.90
N ARG A 104 18.16 -5.30 -13.28
CA ARG A 104 17.26 -4.91 -12.21
C ARG A 104 18.07 -4.02 -11.28
N GLU A 105 17.68 -2.75 -11.14
CA GLU A 105 18.10 -2.00 -9.96
C GLU A 105 17.50 -2.81 -8.82
N THR A 106 18.36 -3.63 -8.19
CA THR A 106 17.93 -4.38 -7.03
C THR A 106 17.45 -3.32 -6.07
N GLY A 107 16.24 -3.47 -5.54
CA GLY A 107 15.83 -2.68 -4.40
C GLY A 107 16.96 -2.63 -3.37
N PRO A 108 17.02 -1.59 -2.52
CA PRO A 108 18.12 -1.41 -1.59
C PRO A 108 18.52 -2.74 -0.94
N LEU A 109 19.82 -3.01 -0.85
CA LEU A 109 20.35 -4.28 -0.34
C LEU A 109 19.70 -4.62 1.00
N LEU A 110 18.80 -5.60 0.97
CA LEU A 110 18.15 -6.14 2.16
C LEU A 110 19.16 -6.93 2.97
N ALA A 111 19.18 -6.71 4.29
CA ALA A 111 19.86 -7.57 5.24
C ALA A 111 19.25 -8.97 5.22
N ASP A 112 20.07 -9.98 5.53
CA ASP A 112 19.60 -11.35 5.70
C ASP A 112 18.49 -11.41 6.76
N LEU A 113 17.25 -11.61 6.33
CA LEU A 113 16.07 -11.52 7.19
C LEU A 113 16.14 -12.47 8.41
N PRO A 114 16.55 -13.75 8.29
CA PRO A 114 16.73 -14.62 9.45
C PRO A 114 17.73 -14.08 10.48
N LYS A 115 18.88 -13.55 10.02
CA LYS A 115 19.89 -12.92 10.90
C LYS A 115 19.35 -11.63 11.54
N LEU A 116 18.61 -10.83 10.80
CA LEU A 116 17.95 -9.62 11.28
C LEU A 116 16.93 -9.95 12.37
N LEU A 117 16.01 -10.89 12.15
CA LEU A 117 15.00 -11.26 13.15
C LEU A 117 15.65 -11.83 14.42
N ARG A 118 16.74 -12.58 14.31
CA ARG A 118 17.53 -13.02 15.48
C ARG A 118 18.11 -11.83 16.26
N LYS A 119 18.54 -10.76 15.58
CA LYS A 119 19.01 -9.52 16.23
C LYS A 119 17.85 -8.81 16.94
N VAL A 120 16.69 -8.69 16.29
CA VAL A 120 15.47 -8.07 16.85
C VAL A 120 15.01 -8.83 18.10
N LEU A 121 14.90 -10.16 18.03
CA LEU A 121 14.43 -10.99 19.15
C LEU A 121 15.37 -10.97 20.37
N LYS A 122 16.66 -10.67 20.20
CA LYS A 122 17.58 -10.47 21.34
C LYS A 122 17.24 -9.22 22.15
N GLN A 123 16.68 -8.19 21.51
CA GLN A 123 16.31 -6.93 22.15
C GLN A 123 14.82 -6.92 22.55
N HIS A 124 13.98 -7.63 21.79
CA HIS A 124 12.55 -7.76 22.01
C HIS A 124 12.13 -9.24 22.02
N PRO A 125 12.28 -9.94 23.15
CA PRO A 125 11.91 -11.35 23.26
C PRO A 125 10.42 -11.58 22.97
N GLY A 126 10.13 -12.65 22.23
CA GLY A 126 8.78 -13.07 21.88
C GLY A 126 8.78 -14.02 20.69
N ARG A 127 7.61 -14.23 20.10
CA ARG A 127 7.43 -15.00 18.87
C ARG A 127 7.13 -14.04 17.73
N VAL A 128 7.99 -14.01 16.69
CA VAL A 128 7.63 -13.31 15.44
C VAL A 128 6.46 -14.06 14.83
N VAL A 129 5.34 -13.36 14.64
CA VAL A 129 4.12 -13.93 14.05
C VAL A 129 3.94 -13.49 12.60
N ASP A 130 4.55 -12.36 12.24
CA ASP A 130 4.47 -11.81 10.90
C ASP A 130 5.59 -10.78 10.61
N VAL A 131 5.94 -10.61 9.33
CA VAL A 131 6.89 -9.62 8.85
C VAL A 131 6.44 -9.09 7.50
N ASP A 132 6.10 -7.79 7.45
CA ASP A 132 5.75 -7.09 6.22
C ASP A 132 6.91 -6.19 5.77
N LEU A 133 7.14 -6.07 4.45
CA LEU A 133 8.10 -5.12 3.89
C LEU A 133 7.33 -3.90 3.39
N GLU A 134 7.59 -2.76 4.01
CA GLU A 134 6.98 -1.49 3.67
C GLU A 134 8.02 -0.55 3.05
N ARG A 135 7.56 0.30 2.13
CA ARG A 135 8.39 1.34 1.53
C ARG A 135 8.16 2.65 2.26
N GLY A 136 9.12 3.06 3.08
CA GLY A 136 9.08 4.31 3.84
C GLY A 136 9.36 5.56 3.00
N ARG A 137 9.31 6.73 3.65
CA ARG A 137 9.66 8.02 3.02
C ARG A 137 11.07 7.97 2.43
N GLN A 138 11.28 8.64 1.29
CA GLN A 138 12.55 8.68 0.54
C GLN A 138 13.03 7.31 -0.02
N GLY A 139 12.14 6.31 -0.14
CA GLY A 139 12.46 5.04 -0.77
C GLY A 139 13.23 4.06 0.13
N ARG A 140 13.29 4.33 1.45
CA ARG A 140 13.82 3.38 2.43
C ARG A 140 12.92 2.14 2.50
N GLU A 141 13.52 0.97 2.46
CA GLU A 141 12.81 -0.29 2.71
C GLU A 141 12.87 -0.63 4.18
N ILE A 142 11.73 -1.00 4.75
CA ILE A 142 11.62 -1.16 6.19
C ILE A 142 10.69 -2.32 6.52
N TYR A 143 11.14 -3.20 7.40
CA TYR A 143 10.34 -4.31 7.88
C TYR A 143 9.46 -3.89 9.05
N HIS A 144 8.17 -4.16 8.95
CA HIS A 144 7.24 -4.16 10.07
C HIS A 144 7.15 -5.58 10.64
N VAL A 145 7.90 -5.82 11.71
CA VAL A 145 7.98 -7.11 12.40
C VAL A 145 6.96 -7.15 13.54
N ARG A 146 5.98 -8.04 13.46
CA ARG A 146 4.99 -8.24 14.53
C ARG A 146 5.45 -9.36 15.47
N VAL A 147 5.63 -9.02 16.74
CA VAL A 147 6.11 -9.95 17.78
C VAL A 147 5.04 -10.16 18.84
N LEU A 148 4.57 -11.40 18.98
CA LEU A 148 3.72 -11.82 20.08
C LEU A 148 4.56 -12.00 21.35
N GLN A 149 4.25 -11.20 22.38
CA GLN A 149 4.88 -11.24 23.69
C GLN A 149 4.21 -12.29 24.59
N GLU A 150 4.88 -12.67 25.68
CA GLU A 150 4.37 -13.68 26.64
C GLU A 150 3.05 -13.28 27.32
N ASN A 151 2.79 -11.97 27.44
CA ASN A 151 1.53 -11.42 27.96
C ASN A 151 0.37 -11.49 26.95
N GLY A 152 0.59 -12.06 25.76
CA GLY A 152 -0.41 -12.15 24.69
C GLY A 152 -0.54 -10.90 23.83
N GLN A 153 0.20 -9.82 24.12
CA GLN A 153 0.18 -8.61 23.28
C GLN A 153 1.03 -8.80 22.03
N VAL A 154 0.59 -8.25 20.91
CA VAL A 154 1.37 -8.16 19.68
C VAL A 154 2.01 -6.78 19.62
N ARG A 155 3.34 -6.74 19.57
CA ARG A 155 4.12 -5.51 19.41
C ARG A 155 4.62 -5.40 17.98
N GLY A 156 4.27 -4.32 17.29
CA GLY A 156 4.89 -3.93 16.03
C GLY A 156 6.28 -3.34 16.28
N LEU A 157 7.28 -3.82 15.55
CA LEU A 157 8.64 -3.31 15.56
C LEU A 157 9.03 -2.96 14.15
N PHE A 158 9.56 -1.76 13.98
CA PHE A 158 9.97 -1.27 12.69
C PHE A 158 11.48 -1.35 12.55
N VAL A 159 11.96 -1.95 11.46
CA VAL A 159 13.37 -2.35 11.34
C VAL A 159 13.89 -2.00 9.95
N ASP A 160 14.94 -1.19 9.87
CA ASP A 160 15.54 -0.79 8.60
C ASP A 160 15.98 -2.06 7.88
N ALA A 161 15.45 -2.25 6.67
CA ALA A 161 15.54 -3.53 6.00
C ALA A 161 16.96 -3.80 5.50
N SER A 162 17.83 -2.78 5.42
CA SER A 162 19.22 -2.89 4.98
C SER A 162 20.22 -3.08 6.13
N THR A 163 19.94 -2.50 7.30
CA THR A 163 20.87 -2.50 8.46
C THR A 163 20.42 -3.41 9.59
N GLY A 164 19.13 -3.76 9.63
CA GLY A 164 18.51 -4.47 10.74
C GLY A 164 18.55 -3.69 12.05
N GLU A 165 18.66 -2.36 11.99
CA GLU A 165 18.50 -1.49 13.15
C GLU A 165 17.02 -1.21 13.37
N LEU A 166 16.60 -1.20 14.65
CA LEU A 166 15.28 -0.70 14.99
C LEU A 166 15.22 0.74 14.52
N VAL A 167 14.38 0.97 13.53
CA VAL A 167 13.92 2.31 13.29
C VAL A 167 12.87 2.50 14.38
N SER A 168 13.12 3.41 15.30
CA SER A 168 11.99 3.96 16.05
C SER A 168 10.93 4.50 15.07
N ASP A 169 11.36 4.81 13.84
CA ASP A 169 10.82 5.82 12.95
C ASP A 169 10.40 5.30 11.57
N ILE A 170 9.41 4.42 11.55
CA ILE A 170 8.44 4.42 10.43
C ILE A 170 7.22 5.21 10.86
N GLY A 171 7.46 6.37 11.49
CA GLY A 171 6.44 7.09 12.24
C GLY A 171 6.68 7.04 13.74
N VAL A 172 7.89 7.37 14.22
CA VAL A 172 7.95 8.11 15.48
C VAL A 172 7.21 9.39 15.15
N PHE A 173 5.97 9.47 15.62
CA PHE A 173 5.45 10.74 16.03
C PHE A 173 6.46 11.34 17.00
N VAL A 174 7.36 12.18 16.50
CA VAL A 174 8.04 13.16 17.34
C VAL A 174 6.97 14.22 17.52
N PRO A 175 6.39 14.36 18.73
CA PRO A 175 5.41 15.41 18.96
C PRO A 175 6.05 16.72 18.52
N THR A 176 5.44 17.39 17.55
CA THR A 176 5.90 18.71 17.15
C THR A 176 5.88 19.57 18.42
N PRO A 177 6.97 20.29 18.76
CA PRO A 177 7.01 21.10 19.95
C PRO A 177 5.78 22.02 20.03
N GLY A 178 5.03 21.93 21.13
CA GLY A 178 3.81 22.72 21.35
C GLY A 178 2.50 22.00 21.07
N MET A 179 2.52 20.75 20.58
CA MET A 179 1.31 19.94 20.52
C MET A 179 0.71 19.71 21.91
N LYS A 180 -0.61 19.84 22.00
CA LYS A 180 -1.36 19.52 23.21
C LYS A 180 -1.50 18.00 23.35
N GLN A 181 -1.73 17.54 24.57
CA GLN A 181 -2.02 16.13 24.81
C GLN A 181 -3.32 15.75 24.09
N LEU A 182 -3.29 14.65 23.34
CA LEU A 182 -4.46 14.18 22.60
C LEU A 182 -5.70 13.98 23.50
N PRO A 183 -5.60 13.42 24.72
CA PRO A 183 -6.75 13.38 25.64
C PRO A 183 -7.39 14.75 25.90
N ASP A 184 -6.59 15.79 26.15
CA ASP A 184 -7.10 17.15 26.43
C ASP A 184 -7.80 17.76 25.21
N LEU A 185 -7.26 17.46 24.01
CA LEU A 185 -7.85 17.86 22.74
C LEU A 185 -9.20 17.18 22.50
N LEU A 186 -9.28 15.86 22.69
CA LEU A 186 -10.50 15.09 22.52
C LEU A 186 -11.57 15.49 23.56
N GLU A 187 -11.21 15.71 24.82
CA GLU A 187 -12.14 16.23 25.82
C GLU A 187 -12.69 17.62 25.44
N SER A 188 -11.83 18.48 24.89
CA SER A 188 -12.26 19.81 24.43
C SER A 188 -13.15 19.73 23.20
N LEU A 189 -12.85 18.81 22.29
CA LEU A 189 -13.65 18.54 21.11
C LEU A 189 -15.03 18.01 21.48
N LEU A 190 -15.10 17.03 22.39
CA LEU A 190 -16.34 16.40 22.83
C LEU A 190 -17.26 17.31 23.65
N ARG A 191 -16.73 18.39 24.23
CA ARG A 191 -17.55 19.48 24.81
C ARG A 191 -18.31 20.28 23.75
N ARG A 192 -17.81 20.32 22.52
CA ARG A 192 -18.40 21.04 21.38
C ARG A 192 -19.22 20.13 20.48
N TYR A 193 -18.74 18.91 20.25
CA TYR A 193 -19.38 17.88 19.43
C TYR A 193 -19.81 16.73 20.35
N SER A 194 -21.09 16.69 20.68
CA SER A 194 -21.65 15.61 21.50
C SER A 194 -21.68 14.30 20.70
N GLY A 195 -20.63 13.49 20.77
CA GLY A 195 -20.51 12.25 19.98
C GLY A 195 -19.59 11.20 20.61
N THR A 196 -19.38 10.10 19.89
CA THR A 196 -18.41 9.05 20.22
C THR A 196 -17.27 9.09 19.20
N VAL A 197 -16.03 9.25 19.67
CA VAL A 197 -14.84 9.13 18.83
C VAL A 197 -14.68 7.67 18.44
N LEU A 198 -14.62 7.38 17.14
CA LEU A 198 -14.41 6.04 16.60
C LEU A 198 -12.93 5.80 16.30
N GLU A 199 -12.30 6.79 15.67
CA GLU A 199 -10.93 6.72 15.20
C GLU A 199 -10.25 8.09 15.33
N VAL A 200 -8.93 8.07 15.53
CA VAL A 200 -8.08 9.26 15.49
C VAL A 200 -6.80 8.89 14.77
N GLU A 201 -6.54 9.55 13.66
CA GLU A 201 -5.29 9.42 12.90
C GLU A 201 -4.51 10.73 12.92
N LEU A 202 -3.19 10.64 13.08
CA LEU A 202 -2.32 11.79 12.84
C LEU A 202 -1.87 11.76 11.37
N LYS A 203 -2.27 12.78 10.61
CA LYS A 203 -1.85 12.99 9.22
C LYS A 203 -0.96 14.22 9.09
N TYR A 204 -0.36 14.36 7.93
CA TYR A 204 0.39 15.56 7.53
C TYR A 204 -0.24 16.11 6.27
N ASP A 205 -0.50 17.41 6.23
CA ASP A 205 -1.01 18.06 5.04
C ASP A 205 0.09 18.23 3.96
N ARG A 206 -0.24 18.90 2.85
CA ARG A 206 0.70 19.13 1.73
C ARG A 206 1.91 19.98 2.11
N ASP A 207 1.79 20.79 3.16
CA ASP A 207 2.84 21.67 3.67
C ASP A 207 3.61 21.01 4.83
N GLU A 208 3.45 19.68 4.99
CA GLU A 208 4.02 18.86 6.06
C GLU A 208 3.61 19.32 7.48
N GLN A 209 2.48 20.03 7.61
CA GLN A 209 1.92 20.39 8.91
C GLN A 209 1.11 19.23 9.48
N PRO A 210 1.30 18.89 10.76
CA PRO A 210 0.57 17.79 11.38
C PRO A 210 -0.88 18.19 11.67
N VAL A 211 -1.81 17.27 11.41
CA VAL A 211 -3.24 17.41 11.71
C VAL A 211 -3.78 16.11 12.28
N TYR A 212 -4.72 16.18 13.20
CA TYR A 212 -5.51 15.00 13.59
C TYR A 212 -6.75 14.91 12.72
N GLU A 213 -6.99 13.75 12.11
CA GLU A 213 -8.25 13.39 11.49
C GLU A 213 -9.02 12.52 12.49
N ILE A 214 -10.26 12.90 12.77
CA ILE A 214 -11.05 12.33 13.86
C ILE A 214 -12.43 11.94 13.32
N ASP A 215 -12.70 10.64 13.34
CA ASP A 215 -14.02 10.11 12.98
C ASP A 215 -14.91 10.14 14.21
N LEU A 216 -16.01 10.88 14.11
CA LEU A 216 -16.97 11.07 15.18
C LEU A 216 -18.35 10.58 14.77
N ARG A 217 -18.91 9.68 15.57
CA ARG A 217 -20.33 9.31 15.49
C ARG A 217 -21.17 10.22 16.37
N LEU A 218 -22.08 10.96 15.77
CA LEU A 218 -23.07 11.81 16.45
C LEU A 218 -24.25 10.99 16.99
N PRO A 219 -25.11 11.56 17.87
CA PRO A 219 -26.19 10.82 18.54
C PRO A 219 -27.34 10.43 17.61
N ASN A 220 -27.43 11.06 16.44
CA ASN A 220 -28.32 10.71 15.33
C ASN A 220 -27.73 9.63 14.42
N ASP A 221 -26.65 8.96 14.85
CA ASP A 221 -25.87 7.97 14.11
C ASP A 221 -25.20 8.48 12.82
N SER A 222 -25.21 9.80 12.56
CA SER A 222 -24.42 10.35 11.45
C SER A 222 -22.93 10.32 11.80
N LEU A 223 -22.11 10.10 10.78
CA LEU A 223 -20.66 10.11 10.89
C LEU A 223 -20.13 11.42 10.33
N ILE A 224 -19.25 12.06 11.08
CA ILE A 224 -18.51 13.23 10.62
C ILE A 224 -17.01 12.98 10.81
N GLU A 225 -16.22 13.46 9.87
CA GLU A 225 -14.77 13.54 9.97
C GLU A 225 -14.39 14.97 10.37
N LEU A 226 -13.55 15.11 11.39
CA LEU A 226 -13.06 16.40 11.86
C LEU A 226 -11.54 16.45 11.70
N THR A 227 -11.03 17.44 10.97
CA THR A 227 -9.60 17.74 10.96
C THR A 227 -9.29 18.77 12.05
N LEU A 228 -8.33 18.48 12.92
CA LEU A 228 -7.98 19.27 14.10
C LEU A 228 -6.51 19.68 14.09
N ASP A 229 -6.25 20.96 14.35
CA ASP A 229 -4.90 21.47 14.61
C ASP A 229 -4.38 20.93 15.97
N PRO A 230 -3.25 20.22 16.02
CA PRO A 230 -2.75 19.56 17.22
C PRO A 230 -2.09 20.51 18.22
N VAL A 231 -1.77 21.75 17.82
CA VAL A 231 -1.16 22.79 18.67
C VAL A 231 -2.25 23.67 19.27
N THR A 232 -3.16 24.19 18.44
CA THR A 232 -4.21 25.10 18.90
C THR A 232 -5.43 24.36 19.42
N GLY A 233 -5.72 23.16 18.90
CA GLY A 233 -6.96 22.43 19.14
C GLY A 233 -8.15 23.02 18.38
N ARG A 234 -7.89 23.68 17.24
CA ARG A 234 -8.93 24.31 16.43
C ARG A 234 -9.36 23.33 15.35
N VAL A 235 -10.66 23.17 15.15
CA VAL A 235 -11.19 22.41 14.01
C VAL A 235 -10.89 23.20 12.73
N LEU A 236 -10.21 22.55 11.79
CA LEU A 236 -9.78 23.08 10.50
C LEU A 236 -10.80 22.75 9.40
N SER A 237 -11.38 21.56 9.42
CA SER A 237 -12.47 21.14 8.54
C SER A 237 -13.43 20.18 9.26
N GLU A 238 -14.65 20.10 8.71
CA GLU A 238 -15.72 19.21 9.15
C GLU A 238 -16.42 18.69 7.89
N GLU A 239 -16.42 17.36 7.71
CA GLU A 239 -17.00 16.69 6.55
C GLU A 239 -17.98 15.60 7.01
N GLU A 240 -19.15 15.51 6.38
CA GLU A 240 -20.11 14.44 6.66
C GLU A 240 -19.76 13.20 5.85
N ILE A 241 -19.66 12.05 6.51
CA ILE A 241 -19.34 10.79 5.86
C ILE A 241 -20.66 10.14 5.43
N GLU A 242 -20.95 10.14 4.13
CA GLU A 242 -22.09 9.39 3.58
C GLU A 242 -21.85 7.88 3.73
N VAL A 243 -22.58 7.25 4.64
CA VAL A 243 -22.64 5.78 4.73
C VAL A 243 -23.51 5.27 3.58
N ARG A 244 -22.88 4.85 2.48
CA ARG A 244 -23.55 4.16 1.37
C ARG A 244 -23.67 2.66 1.58
#